data_AF-A0AA88WKV9-F1
#
_entry.id   AF-A0AA88WKV9-F1
#
_cell.length_a   1.000
_cell.length_b   1.000
_cell.length_c   1.000
_cell.angle_alpha   90.00
_cell.angle_beta   90.00
_cell.angle_gamma   90.00
#
_symmetry.space_group_name_H-M   'P 1'
#
loop_
_entity.id
_entity.type
_entity.pdbx_description
1 polymer ?
#
loop_
_entity_poly.entity_id
_entity_poly.type
_entity_poly.pdbx_seq_one_letter_code
_entity_poly.pdbx_strand_id
1 'polypeptide(L)'
;MPAIAFGRCDDSFSCGSLKAYLAEFISTFIFVFAGVGSVIAYNKLTSDAALDPSGLVAVAICHGFALFVAVSIAANISGGHTIPIHSVGSGVGAVEGVVMEIIITFALVYTVYATAADPKKGSLGTIAPLAIGLIVGANIVAAGPFSGGSMNPARSFGPAVASGDFHDVWIYWVGPMIGGGLAGLIYSNVFMQHEHAPLSSDF
;
A
#
# COMPACT_ATOMS: atom_id res chain seq x y z
N MET A 1 15.51 -6.06 19.54
CA MET A 1 14.70 -6.85 18.60
C MET A 1 13.33 -6.19 18.48
N PRO A 2 12.79 -5.98 17.26
CA PRO A 2 11.39 -5.60 17.11
C PRO A 2 10.53 -6.68 17.76
N ALA A 3 9.79 -6.32 18.80
CA ALA A 3 8.90 -7.23 19.49
C ALA A 3 7.52 -7.19 18.82
N ILE A 4 6.97 -8.35 18.45
CA ILE A 4 5.58 -8.44 18.00
C ILE A 4 4.70 -8.20 19.22
N ALA A 5 3.91 -7.13 19.20
CA ALA A 5 2.94 -6.83 20.24
C ALA A 5 1.56 -7.37 19.84
N PHE A 6 1.03 -8.34 20.59
CA PHE A 6 -0.29 -8.92 20.35
C PHE A 6 -1.45 -8.01 20.77
N GLY A 7 -1.20 -7.00 21.61
CA GLY A 7 -2.23 -6.06 22.08
C GLY A 7 -3.27 -6.69 23.03
N ARG A 8 -4.35 -5.94 23.29
CA ARG A 8 -5.50 -6.38 24.12
C ARG A 8 -6.82 -6.14 23.38
N CYS A 9 -7.84 -6.96 23.67
CA CYS A 9 -9.19 -6.76 23.12
C CYS A 9 -9.78 -5.40 23.50
N ASP A 10 -9.62 -4.98 24.75
CA ASP A 10 -10.16 -3.71 25.25
C ASP A 10 -9.63 -2.50 24.44
N ASP A 11 -8.34 -2.53 24.08
CA ASP A 11 -7.71 -1.48 23.28
C ASP A 11 -8.24 -1.48 21.84
N SER A 12 -8.52 -2.67 21.28
CA SER A 12 -9.03 -2.86 19.92
C SER A 12 -10.48 -2.41 19.76
N PHE A 13 -11.30 -2.49 20.81
CA PHE A 13 -12.69 -2.01 20.81
C PHE A 13 -12.87 -0.60 21.39
N SER A 14 -11.76 0.12 21.64
CA SER A 14 -11.81 1.50 22.10
C SER A 14 -12.41 2.44 21.05
N CYS A 15 -12.93 3.59 21.49
CA CYS A 15 -13.44 4.62 20.57
C CYS A 15 -12.35 5.11 19.59
N GLY A 16 -11.10 5.15 20.02
CA GLY A 16 -9.96 5.49 19.17
C GLY A 16 -9.76 4.47 18.06
N SER A 17 -9.73 3.17 18.41
CA SER A 17 -9.58 2.08 17.43
C SER A 17 -10.76 1.98 16.46
N LEU A 18 -11.99 2.16 16.94
CA LEU A 18 -13.18 2.19 16.06
C LEU A 18 -13.13 3.35 15.05
N LYS A 19 -12.66 4.54 15.47
CA LYS A 19 -12.42 5.67 14.56
C LYS A 19 -11.33 5.34 13.56
N ALA A 20 -10.27 4.65 13.98
CA ALA A 20 -9.20 4.21 13.09
C ALA A 20 -9.73 3.22 12.03
N TYR A 21 -10.51 2.21 12.42
CA TYR A 21 -11.12 1.26 11.48
C TYR A 21 -12.03 1.96 10.46
N LEU A 22 -12.84 2.92 10.92
CA LEU A 22 -13.71 3.68 10.03
C LEU A 22 -12.89 4.56 9.07
N ALA A 23 -11.83 5.20 9.56
CA ALA A 23 -10.94 5.99 8.72
C ALA A 23 -10.26 5.13 7.64
N GLU A 24 -9.74 3.96 8.00
CA GLU A 24 -9.15 3.00 7.06
C GLU A 24 -10.16 2.48 6.03
N PHE A 25 -11.40 2.22 6.45
CA PHE A 25 -12.47 1.83 5.55
C PHE A 25 -12.75 2.92 4.51
N ILE A 26 -12.95 4.16 4.97
CA ILE A 26 -13.28 5.30 4.09
C ILE A 26 -12.11 5.60 3.13
N SER A 27 -10.89 5.63 3.65
CA SER A 27 -9.70 5.94 2.86
C SER A 27 -9.42 4.84 1.83
N THR A 28 -9.53 3.57 2.21
CA THR A 28 -9.42 2.44 1.27
C THR A 28 -10.52 2.48 0.22
N PHE A 29 -11.77 2.78 0.60
CA PHE A 29 -12.87 2.91 -0.34
C PHE A 29 -12.61 4.01 -1.38
N ILE A 30 -12.25 5.23 -0.96
CA ILE A 30 -11.95 6.34 -1.86
C ILE A 30 -10.82 5.97 -2.82
N PHE A 31 -9.78 5.36 -2.28
CA PHE A 31 -8.62 4.95 -3.06
C PHE A 31 -8.97 3.90 -4.13
N VAL A 32 -9.67 2.83 -3.74
CA VAL A 32 -10.13 1.77 -4.64
C VAL A 32 -11.07 2.34 -5.69
N PHE A 33 -12.03 3.16 -5.28
CA PHE A 33 -13.03 3.74 -6.16
C PHE A 33 -12.40 4.61 -7.25
N ALA A 34 -11.52 5.54 -6.88
CA ALA A 34 -10.82 6.38 -7.83
C ALA A 34 -9.90 5.58 -8.75
N GLY A 35 -9.11 4.66 -8.16
CA GLY A 35 -8.15 3.84 -8.87
C GLY A 35 -8.80 2.92 -9.92
N VAL A 36 -9.76 2.10 -9.50
CA VAL A 36 -10.49 1.20 -10.41
C VAL A 36 -11.37 1.97 -11.37
N GLY A 37 -12.00 3.04 -10.90
CA GLY A 37 -12.79 3.94 -11.73
C GLY A 37 -11.98 4.51 -12.90
N SER A 38 -10.70 4.82 -12.69
CA SER A 38 -9.82 5.30 -13.78
C SER A 38 -9.57 4.26 -14.86
N VAL A 39 -9.44 2.98 -14.49
CA VAL A 39 -9.29 1.86 -15.44
C VAL A 39 -10.58 1.63 -16.21
N ILE A 40 -11.72 1.64 -15.52
CA ILE A 40 -13.05 1.51 -16.15
C ILE A 40 -13.29 2.68 -17.11
N ALA A 41 -12.93 3.90 -16.72
CA ALA A 41 -13.04 5.08 -17.56
C ALA A 41 -12.17 4.95 -18.82
N TYR A 42 -10.91 4.49 -18.68
CA TYR A 42 -10.03 4.23 -19.82
C TYR A 42 -10.64 3.21 -20.79
N ASN A 43 -11.11 2.08 -20.29
CA ASN A 43 -11.78 1.05 -21.10
C ASN A 43 -13.00 1.62 -21.83
N LYS A 44 -13.79 2.45 -21.15
CA LYS A 44 -14.97 3.09 -21.75
C LYS A 44 -14.61 4.09 -22.85
N LEU A 45 -13.54 4.86 -22.66
CA LEU A 45 -13.07 5.86 -23.62
C LEU A 45 -12.44 5.22 -24.86
N THR A 46 -11.84 4.04 -24.71
CA THR A 46 -11.09 3.36 -25.78
C THR A 46 -11.85 2.20 -26.43
N SER A 47 -13.11 1.96 -26.02
CA SER A 47 -13.90 0.80 -26.46
C SER A 47 -13.20 -0.53 -26.16
N ASP A 48 -12.72 -0.69 -24.94
CA ASP A 48 -12.02 -1.87 -24.42
C ASP A 48 -10.72 -2.18 -25.19
N ALA A 49 -10.00 -1.13 -25.63
CA ALA A 49 -8.69 -1.31 -26.24
C ALA A 49 -7.65 -1.79 -25.23
N ALA A 50 -6.59 -2.42 -25.74
CA ALA A 50 -5.44 -2.80 -24.92
C ALA A 50 -4.80 -1.55 -24.28
N LEU A 51 -4.33 -1.70 -23.03
CA LEU A 51 -3.71 -0.61 -22.28
C LEU A 51 -2.48 -0.07 -23.00
N ASP A 52 -2.59 1.17 -23.48
CA ASP A 52 -1.51 1.91 -24.12
C ASP A 52 -0.71 2.74 -23.08
N PRO A 53 0.47 3.28 -23.46
CA PRO A 53 1.28 4.07 -22.54
C PRO A 53 0.55 5.29 -21.95
N SER A 54 -0.34 5.93 -22.71
CA SER A 54 -1.09 7.09 -22.23
C SER A 54 -2.13 6.70 -21.17
N GLY A 55 -2.83 5.58 -21.38
CA GLY A 55 -3.71 4.97 -20.38
C GLY A 55 -2.96 4.55 -19.12
N LEU A 56 -1.80 3.93 -19.27
CA LEU A 56 -0.96 3.54 -18.12
C LEU A 56 -0.56 4.74 -17.27
N VAL A 57 -0.14 5.84 -17.88
CA VAL A 57 0.21 7.08 -17.16
C VAL A 57 -1.01 7.68 -16.47
N ALA A 58 -2.18 7.70 -17.13
CA ALA A 58 -3.41 8.21 -16.53
C ALA A 58 -3.83 7.40 -15.29
N VAL A 59 -3.77 6.07 -15.39
CA VAL A 59 -4.05 5.15 -14.29
C VAL A 59 -3.04 5.33 -13.15
N ALA A 60 -1.75 5.43 -13.47
CA ALA A 60 -0.69 5.62 -12.47
C ALA A 60 -0.83 6.94 -11.69
N ILE A 61 -1.11 8.05 -12.38
CA ILE A 61 -1.32 9.36 -11.75
C ILE A 61 -2.56 9.33 -10.87
N CYS A 62 -3.66 8.74 -11.37
CA CYS A 62 -4.90 8.62 -10.60
C CYS A 62 -4.66 7.86 -9.29
N HIS A 63 -3.98 6.71 -9.34
CA HIS A 63 -3.65 5.95 -8.14
C HIS A 63 -2.70 6.69 -7.21
N GLY A 64 -1.65 7.33 -7.74
CA GLY A 64 -0.71 8.07 -6.90
C GLY A 64 -1.38 9.21 -6.13
N PHE A 65 -2.26 9.97 -6.79
CA PHE A 65 -2.99 11.07 -6.15
C PHE A 65 -4.13 10.59 -5.24
N ALA A 66 -4.86 9.55 -5.65
CA ALA A 66 -5.88 8.95 -4.80
C ALA A 66 -5.28 8.41 -3.50
N LEU A 67 -4.11 7.77 -3.57
CA LEU A 67 -3.42 7.27 -2.38
C LEU A 67 -2.86 8.41 -1.53
N PHE A 68 -2.27 9.44 -2.15
CA PHE A 68 -1.84 10.64 -1.44
C PHE A 68 -3.00 11.25 -0.61
N VAL A 69 -4.17 11.41 -1.23
CA VAL A 69 -5.36 11.93 -0.54
C VAL A 69 -5.82 10.97 0.55
N ALA A 70 -5.91 9.68 0.25
CA ALA A 70 -6.37 8.65 1.19
C ALA A 70 -5.47 8.53 2.43
N VAL A 71 -4.16 8.57 2.25
CA VAL A 71 -3.18 8.62 3.36
C VAL A 71 -3.32 9.94 4.12
N SER A 72 -3.44 11.07 3.44
CA SER A 72 -3.53 12.39 4.09
C SER A 72 -4.75 12.53 4.99
N ILE A 73 -5.91 12.01 4.57
CA ILE A 73 -7.14 12.08 5.37
C ILE A 73 -7.14 11.11 6.57
N ALA A 74 -6.40 10.00 6.47
CA ALA A 74 -6.38 8.94 7.47
C ALA A 74 -5.14 9.00 8.39
N ALA A 75 -4.08 9.71 8.01
CA ALA A 75 -2.79 9.73 8.73
C ALA A 75 -2.92 10.09 10.21
N ASN A 76 -3.74 11.10 10.55
CA ASN A 76 -3.93 11.55 11.93
C ASN A 76 -4.99 10.75 12.71
N ILE A 77 -5.61 9.74 12.10
CA ILE A 77 -6.66 8.92 12.72
C ILE A 77 -6.18 7.48 12.89
N SER A 78 -5.63 6.89 11.83
CA SER A 78 -5.26 5.47 11.76
C SER A 78 -3.82 5.21 11.31
N GLY A 79 -3.08 6.23 10.87
CA GLY A 79 -1.76 6.10 10.24
C GLY A 79 -1.81 6.03 8.71
N GLY A 80 -3.01 5.92 8.11
CA GLY A 80 -3.22 5.99 6.66
C GLY A 80 -2.75 4.74 5.90
N HIS A 81 -3.04 3.55 6.40
CA HIS A 81 -2.65 2.27 5.81
C HIS A 81 -3.59 1.88 4.65
N THR A 82 -3.59 2.68 3.59
CA THR A 82 -4.37 2.42 2.36
C THR A 82 -3.53 1.75 1.29
N ILE A 83 -4.12 0.82 0.52
CA ILE A 83 -3.30 -0.14 -0.22
C ILE A 83 -3.97 -0.56 -1.61
N PRO A 84 -3.26 -0.94 -2.75
CA PRO A 84 -3.69 -1.17 -4.20
C PRO A 84 -3.85 -2.60 -4.98
N ILE A 85 -4.73 -2.73 -6.03
CA ILE A 85 -5.33 -3.82 -6.92
C ILE A 85 -4.42 -4.19 -8.08
N HIS A 86 -4.57 -5.34 -8.74
CA HIS A 86 -4.65 -5.52 -10.21
C HIS A 86 -4.59 -7.03 -10.54
N SER A 87 -4.62 -7.37 -11.84
CA SER A 87 -4.45 -8.73 -12.39
C SER A 87 -3.11 -8.83 -13.15
N VAL A 88 -2.59 -10.06 -13.31
CA VAL A 88 -1.31 -10.31 -13.96
C VAL A 88 -1.47 -10.02 -15.46
N GLY A 89 -0.46 -9.38 -16.06
CA GLY A 89 -0.42 -9.08 -17.49
C GLY A 89 -0.33 -10.36 -18.34
N SER A 90 -0.94 -10.34 -19.52
CA SER A 90 -0.95 -11.51 -20.41
C SER A 90 0.47 -11.93 -20.80
N GLY A 91 0.87 -13.17 -20.47
CA GLY A 91 2.18 -13.73 -20.81
C GLY A 91 3.23 -13.67 -19.70
N VAL A 92 2.89 -13.14 -18.52
CA VAL A 92 3.74 -13.20 -17.34
C VAL A 92 3.39 -14.43 -16.50
N GLY A 93 4.40 -15.21 -16.11
CA GLY A 93 4.21 -16.36 -15.24
C GLY A 93 3.88 -15.94 -13.80
N ALA A 94 3.22 -16.83 -13.06
CA ALA A 94 2.78 -16.54 -11.69
C ALA A 94 3.97 -16.18 -10.77
N VAL A 95 5.13 -16.80 -10.97
CA VAL A 95 6.34 -16.56 -10.15
C VAL A 95 6.89 -15.16 -10.41
N GLU A 96 6.96 -14.75 -11.68
CA GLU A 96 7.38 -13.41 -12.09
C GLU A 96 6.43 -12.34 -11.54
N GLY A 97 5.12 -12.61 -11.55
CA GLY A 97 4.11 -11.78 -10.89
C GLY A 97 4.36 -11.63 -9.39
N VAL A 98 4.60 -12.74 -8.68
CA VAL A 98 4.92 -12.72 -7.23
C VAL A 98 6.20 -11.92 -6.97
N VAL A 99 7.28 -12.15 -7.73
CA VAL A 99 8.55 -11.44 -7.53
C VAL A 99 8.39 -9.94 -7.77
N MET A 100 7.67 -9.55 -8.82
CA MET A 100 7.36 -8.15 -9.08
C MET A 100 6.63 -7.52 -7.88
N GLU A 101 5.56 -8.18 -7.41
CA GLU A 101 4.77 -7.72 -6.26
C GLU A 101 5.58 -7.62 -4.96
N ILE A 102 6.52 -8.54 -4.72
CA ILE A 102 7.46 -8.46 -3.58
C ILE A 102 8.27 -7.15 -3.65
N ILE A 103 8.86 -6.85 -4.80
CA ILE A 103 9.77 -5.71 -4.99
C ILE A 103 9.01 -4.39 -4.81
N ILE A 104 7.89 -4.23 -5.50
CA ILE A 104 7.14 -2.96 -5.45
C ILE A 104 6.48 -2.75 -4.08
N THR A 105 6.04 -3.82 -3.41
CA THR A 105 5.50 -3.71 -2.04
C THR A 105 6.59 -3.41 -1.04
N PHE A 106 7.78 -4.01 -1.20
CA PHE A 106 8.94 -3.66 -0.40
C PHE A 106 9.24 -2.17 -0.50
N ALA A 107 9.29 -1.61 -1.72
CA ALA A 107 9.55 -0.18 -1.92
C ALA A 107 8.49 0.72 -1.26
N LEU A 108 7.20 0.34 -1.39
CA LEU A 108 6.09 1.05 -0.72
C LEU A 108 6.24 1.02 0.79
N VAL A 109 6.36 -0.16 1.40
CA VAL A 109 6.40 -0.30 2.86
C VAL A 109 7.69 0.29 3.42
N TYR A 110 8.81 0.19 2.72
CA TYR A 110 10.05 0.86 3.10
C TYR A 110 9.87 2.38 3.12
N THR A 111 9.17 2.95 2.14
CA THR A 111 8.84 4.39 2.09
C THR A 111 7.97 4.80 3.28
N VAL A 112 6.98 3.99 3.65
CA VAL A 112 6.16 4.19 4.86
C VAL A 112 7.03 4.20 6.10
N TYR A 113 7.94 3.23 6.26
CA TYR A 113 8.85 3.20 7.40
C TYR A 113 9.74 4.45 7.47
N ALA A 114 10.36 4.81 6.35
CA ALA A 114 11.30 5.94 6.28
C ALA A 114 10.65 7.31 6.51
N THR A 115 9.41 7.48 6.05
CA THR A 115 8.75 8.80 6.05
C THR A 115 7.71 8.95 7.14
N ALA A 116 7.01 7.89 7.52
CA ALA A 116 5.89 7.94 8.46
C ALA A 116 6.18 7.25 9.80
N ALA A 117 6.87 6.10 9.81
CA ALA A 117 7.04 5.32 11.03
C ALA A 117 8.27 5.72 11.86
N ASP A 118 9.38 6.08 11.22
CA ASP A 118 10.65 6.37 11.90
C ASP A 118 10.54 7.58 12.85
N PRO A 119 10.84 7.44 14.16
CA PRO A 119 10.91 8.57 15.08
C PRO A 119 11.91 9.66 14.64
N LYS A 120 12.94 9.28 13.88
CA LYS A 120 13.97 10.17 13.35
C LYS A 120 13.60 10.81 12.00
N LYS A 121 12.35 10.63 11.53
CA LYS A 121 11.88 11.14 10.22
C LYS A 121 12.02 12.65 10.02
N GLY A 122 12.02 13.45 11.09
CA GLY A 122 12.14 14.91 11.00
C GLY A 122 11.10 15.52 10.03
N SER A 123 11.56 16.36 9.09
CA SER A 123 10.72 16.99 8.07
C SER A 123 10.14 16.03 7.03
N LEU A 124 10.66 14.79 6.92
CA LEU A 124 10.10 13.78 6.01
C LEU A 124 8.68 13.39 6.40
N GLY A 125 8.33 13.51 7.69
CA GLY A 125 6.97 13.28 8.17
C GLY A 125 5.92 14.19 7.52
N THR A 126 6.29 15.41 7.13
CA THR A 126 5.37 16.36 6.48
C THR A 126 5.05 15.95 5.05
N ILE A 127 6.02 15.39 4.34
CA ILE A 127 5.85 14.94 2.95
C ILE A 127 5.50 13.45 2.84
N ALA A 128 5.36 12.73 3.95
CA ALA A 128 5.13 11.30 3.97
C ALA A 128 3.91 10.87 3.14
N PRO A 129 2.72 11.50 3.25
CA PRO A 129 1.58 11.11 2.41
C PRO A 129 1.85 11.28 0.92
N LEU A 130 2.56 12.35 0.54
CA LEU A 130 2.91 12.61 -0.85
C LEU A 130 3.94 11.60 -1.37
N ALA A 131 4.97 11.30 -0.58
CA ALA A 131 5.97 10.30 -0.92
C ALA A 131 5.35 8.90 -1.09
N ILE A 132 4.45 8.51 -0.19
CA ILE A 132 3.70 7.24 -0.24
C ILE A 132 2.79 7.18 -1.48
N GLY A 133 2.09 8.27 -1.82
CA GLY A 133 1.28 8.34 -3.03
C GLY A 133 2.13 8.22 -4.31
N LEU A 134 3.21 8.99 -4.40
CA LEU A 134 4.07 9.03 -5.58
C LEU A 134 4.81 7.71 -5.82
N ILE A 135 5.26 7.00 -4.79
CA ILE A 135 5.91 5.71 -4.97
C ILE A 135 4.95 4.66 -5.54
N VAL A 136 3.67 4.69 -5.15
CA VAL A 136 2.65 3.81 -5.76
C VAL A 136 2.41 4.16 -7.22
N GLY A 137 2.32 5.45 -7.56
CA GLY A 137 2.23 5.88 -8.96
C GLY A 137 3.42 5.40 -9.80
N ALA A 138 4.65 5.61 -9.29
CA ALA A 138 5.88 5.17 -9.95
C ALA A 138 5.93 3.64 -10.13
N ASN A 139 5.54 2.89 -9.10
CA ASN A 139 5.48 1.44 -9.16
C ASN A 139 4.44 0.94 -10.17
N ILE A 140 3.30 1.62 -10.33
CA ILE A 140 2.30 1.26 -11.35
C ILE A 140 2.83 1.50 -12.75
N VAL A 141 3.58 2.59 -12.99
CA VAL A 141 4.25 2.79 -14.29
C VAL A 141 5.21 1.64 -14.59
N ALA A 142 5.95 1.16 -13.59
CA ALA A 142 6.92 0.08 -13.76
C ALA A 142 6.28 -1.32 -13.88
N ALA A 143 5.32 -1.64 -13.02
CA ALA A 143 4.76 -2.98 -12.86
C ALA A 143 3.41 -3.20 -13.55
N GLY A 144 2.74 -2.12 -13.98
CA GLY A 144 1.42 -2.15 -14.61
C GLY A 144 1.31 -3.15 -15.77
N PRO A 145 2.23 -3.15 -16.74
CA PRO A 145 2.22 -4.13 -17.83
C PRO A 145 2.51 -5.58 -17.41
N PHE A 146 3.01 -5.82 -16.20
CA PHE A 146 3.53 -7.13 -15.77
C PHE A 146 2.64 -7.81 -14.73
N SER A 147 2.54 -7.25 -13.52
CA SER A 147 1.68 -7.76 -12.44
C SER A 147 0.42 -6.93 -12.25
N GLY A 148 0.31 -5.83 -13.01
CA GLY A 148 -0.66 -4.78 -12.78
C GLY A 148 -0.21 -3.76 -11.73
N GLY A 149 0.75 -4.08 -10.86
CA GLY A 149 1.21 -3.17 -9.81
C GLY A 149 0.22 -3.06 -8.65
N SER A 150 -0.04 -4.18 -7.98
CA SER A 150 -0.97 -4.24 -6.86
C SER A 150 -0.40 -3.61 -5.62
N MET A 151 0.60 -4.20 -4.98
CA MET A 151 1.09 -3.82 -3.65
C MET A 151 0.06 -4.00 -2.51
N ASN A 152 -1.16 -4.51 -2.77
CA ASN A 152 -2.20 -4.78 -1.75
C ASN A 152 -3.14 -5.94 -2.03
N PRO A 153 -3.28 -6.83 -1.04
CA PRO A 153 -4.38 -7.79 -1.01
C PRO A 153 -5.79 -7.19 -1.07
N ALA A 154 -6.12 -6.17 -0.25
CA ALA A 154 -7.51 -5.70 -0.07
C ALA A 154 -8.09 -4.96 -1.28
N ARG A 155 -7.28 -4.16 -1.99
CA ARG A 155 -7.68 -3.60 -3.28
C ARG A 155 -7.87 -4.85 -4.16
N SER A 156 -6.87 -5.73 -4.41
CA SER A 156 -6.99 -6.83 -5.39
C SER A 156 -8.19 -7.75 -5.15
N PHE A 157 -8.56 -7.92 -3.88
CA PHE A 157 -9.73 -8.68 -3.46
C PHE A 157 -11.08 -8.03 -3.85
N GLY A 158 -11.20 -6.70 -3.84
CA GLY A 158 -12.46 -6.00 -4.12
C GLY A 158 -13.06 -6.31 -5.51
N PRO A 159 -12.31 -6.12 -6.61
CA PRO A 159 -12.75 -6.49 -7.95
C PRO A 159 -12.93 -7.98 -8.10
N ALA A 160 -12.09 -8.82 -7.48
CA ALA A 160 -12.24 -10.27 -7.54
C ALA A 160 -13.61 -10.71 -6.99
N VAL A 161 -14.04 -10.11 -5.87
CA VAL A 161 -15.38 -10.31 -5.32
C VAL A 161 -16.46 -9.75 -6.25
N ALA A 162 -16.26 -8.56 -6.83
CA ALA A 162 -17.25 -7.91 -7.68
C ALA A 162 -17.43 -8.59 -9.06
N SER A 163 -16.34 -9.12 -9.64
CA SER A 163 -16.34 -9.85 -10.91
C SER A 163 -16.64 -11.34 -10.74
N GLY A 164 -16.48 -11.87 -9.52
CA GLY A 164 -16.55 -13.31 -9.24
C GLY A 164 -15.32 -14.09 -9.73
N ASP A 165 -14.26 -13.38 -10.13
CA ASP A 165 -13.03 -13.98 -10.65
C ASP A 165 -11.90 -13.89 -9.62
N PHE A 166 -11.46 -15.04 -9.13
CA PHE A 166 -10.39 -15.17 -8.15
C PHE A 166 -9.12 -15.78 -8.76
N HIS A 167 -9.03 -15.85 -10.09
CA HIS A 167 -7.85 -16.37 -10.76
C HIS A 167 -6.61 -15.57 -10.35
N ASP A 168 -5.53 -16.26 -9.97
CA ASP A 168 -4.26 -15.67 -9.54
C ASP A 168 -4.32 -14.67 -8.37
N VAL A 169 -5.46 -14.53 -7.68
CA VAL A 169 -5.62 -13.58 -6.57
C VAL A 169 -4.60 -13.83 -5.46
N TRP A 170 -4.19 -15.08 -5.28
CA TRP A 170 -3.22 -15.51 -4.27
C TRP A 170 -1.85 -14.84 -4.43
N ILE A 171 -1.46 -14.46 -5.65
CA ILE A 171 -0.21 -13.74 -5.95
C ILE A 171 -0.18 -12.41 -5.20
N TYR A 172 -1.33 -11.74 -5.15
CA TYR A 172 -1.53 -10.45 -4.48
C TYR A 172 -1.69 -10.55 -2.98
N TRP A 173 -1.73 -11.76 -2.43
CA TRP A 173 -1.55 -12.00 -1.00
C TRP A 173 -0.09 -12.30 -0.69
N VAL A 174 0.47 -13.29 -1.37
CA VAL A 174 1.82 -13.79 -1.10
C VAL A 174 2.88 -12.73 -1.37
N GLY A 175 2.85 -12.09 -2.55
CA GLY A 175 3.85 -11.10 -2.94
C GLY A 175 3.90 -9.92 -1.96
N PRO A 176 2.78 -9.22 -1.73
CA PRO A 176 2.74 -8.09 -0.80
C PRO A 176 3.07 -8.44 0.64
N MET A 177 2.62 -9.60 1.16
CA MET A 177 2.95 -10.02 2.52
C MET A 177 4.46 -10.26 2.71
N ILE A 178 5.10 -10.89 1.72
CA ILE A 178 6.56 -11.11 1.76
C ILE A 178 7.30 -9.78 1.62
N GLY A 179 6.97 -8.96 0.62
CA GLY A 179 7.63 -7.68 0.38
C GLY A 179 7.51 -6.70 1.55
N GLY A 180 6.30 -6.56 2.10
CA GLY A 180 6.05 -5.72 3.27
C GLY A 180 6.73 -6.25 4.54
N GLY A 181 6.69 -7.57 4.76
CA GLY A 181 7.40 -8.22 5.87
C GLY A 181 8.90 -7.99 5.81
N LEU A 182 9.52 -8.15 4.64
CA LEU A 182 10.95 -7.89 4.42
C LEU A 182 11.31 -6.42 4.65
N ALA A 183 10.49 -5.49 4.15
CA ALA A 183 10.71 -4.06 4.37
C ALA A 183 10.66 -3.70 5.86
N GLY A 184 9.66 -4.20 6.58
CA GLY A 184 9.55 -4.00 8.03
C GLY A 184 10.74 -4.59 8.79
N LEU A 185 11.14 -5.82 8.47
CA LEU A 185 12.29 -6.47 9.10
C LEU A 185 13.61 -5.73 8.83
N ILE A 186 13.87 -5.35 7.59
CA ILE A 186 15.10 -4.65 7.23
C ILE A 186 15.13 -3.26 7.86
N TYR A 187 14.07 -2.48 7.71
CA TYR A 187 14.05 -1.11 8.21
C TYR A 187 14.15 -1.06 9.73
N SER A 188 13.37 -1.90 10.42
CA SER A 188 13.34 -1.91 11.88
C SER A 188 14.66 -2.37 12.51
N ASN A 189 15.34 -3.38 11.95
CA ASN A 189 16.57 -3.92 12.54
C ASN A 189 17.83 -3.12 12.18
N VAL A 190 17.85 -2.48 11.01
CA VAL A 190 19.04 -1.77 10.52
C VAL A 190 18.98 -0.27 10.84
N PHE A 191 17.81 0.37 10.68
CA PHE A 191 17.67 1.83 10.74
C PHE A 191 16.94 2.32 12.00
N MET A 192 15.93 1.59 12.50
CA MET A 192 15.25 1.92 13.77
C MET A 192 15.84 1.14 14.96
N GLN A 193 17.12 1.31 15.25
CA GLN A 193 17.66 0.85 16.54
C GLN A 193 17.15 1.75 17.66
N HIS A 194 16.32 1.20 18.55
CA HIS A 194 15.98 1.82 19.82
C HIS A 194 17.25 1.91 20.67
N GLU A 195 17.84 3.10 20.80
CA GLU A 195 18.73 3.37 21.92
C GLU A 195 17.91 3.14 23.20
N HIS A 196 18.28 2.12 23.98
CA HIS A 196 17.80 1.97 25.33
C HIS A 196 18.23 3.24 26.09
N ALA A 197 17.28 4.15 26.31
CA ALA A 197 17.50 5.24 27.24
C ALA A 197 17.90 4.61 28.58
N PRO A 198 19.08 4.92 29.15
CA PRO A 198 19.42 4.45 30.48
C PRO A 198 18.36 4.98 31.45
N LEU A 199 17.82 4.10 32.29
CA LEU A 199 16.93 4.51 33.37
C LEU A 199 17.66 5.57 34.19
N SER A 200 17.07 6.76 34.33
CA SER A 200 17.58 7.78 35.24
C SER A 200 17.65 7.17 36.64
N SER A 201 18.86 6.90 37.10
CA SER A 201 19.13 6.40 38.45
C SER A 201 19.04 7.57 39.43
N ASP A 202 17.87 8.15 39.57
CA ASP A 202 17.58 9.16 40.59
C ASP A 202 16.70 8.51 41.67
N PHE A 203 17.37 7.80 42.58
CA PHE A 203 16.93 7.61 43.97
C PHE A 203 17.94 8.33 44.87
#